data_AF-A0A7D7VRN9-F1
#
_entry.id   AF-A0A7D7VRN9-F1
#
_cell.length_a   1.000
_cell.length_b   1.000
_cell.length_c   1.000
_cell.angle_alpha   90.00
_cell.angle_beta   90.00
_cell.angle_gamma   90.00
#
_symmetry.space_group_name_H-M   'P 1'
#
loop_
_entity.id
_entity.type
_entity.pdbx_description
1 polymer ?
#
loop_
_entity_poly.entity_id
_entity_poly.type
_entity_poly.pdbx_seq_one_letter_code
_entity_poly.pdbx_strand_id
1 'polypeptide(L)'
;MLELQNRAVKILNNNWKNGFSIPCANLYPFQWKWDSGFIAIGFAYFDMQKAEREITTLLDAQWNNGFIPHIVFHTENDSYFPGADFHQSSLHPLSSKKYKSTGMTQPPVIGFVLEEIYKISKNKKQTLHYLEMVIDKVYANHLYLYQNRDPQNEGLVYIYHNWESGTDNSPIWDDVWKTMNPPEYSFERRDTMHVDTSERPSKREYDYYLHIIELAKKQNYDDKKIAELSPFLVQDPMFNAMLIKSNESLLYLYKLLGNNNGKIEQLKKWQEKSKKSFNDKLFDEELGAYIHYDLRNQKPLRYLTSSSFSPLFATIPSKERAATVVKIMIDKFGNKNQYLCASFDPTSHLFNPKKYWRGPVWVNLNWMLFYGLKHYGYYDIAERIKQDTIEIVQKNGFYEYFDSRKEVHLKENAGYGGNDFSWSAALVIDMLNN
;
A
#
# COMPACT_ATOMS: atom_id res chain seq x y z
N MET A 1 -0.34 16.45 -22.38
CA MET A 1 -1.29 15.86 -21.42
C MET A 1 -2.09 14.71 -22.04
N LEU A 2 -2.86 14.95 -23.10
CA LEU A 2 -3.68 13.89 -23.76
C LEU A 2 -2.86 12.66 -24.21
N GLU A 3 -1.66 12.87 -24.76
CA GLU A 3 -0.79 11.76 -25.16
C GLU A 3 -0.35 10.88 -23.98
N LEU A 4 -0.02 11.50 -22.83
CA LEU A 4 0.37 10.78 -21.62
C LEU A 4 -0.80 9.94 -21.08
N GLN A 5 -2.00 10.52 -21.06
CA GLN A 5 -3.21 9.81 -20.65
C GLN A 5 -3.52 8.63 -21.59
N ASN A 6 -3.41 8.81 -22.90
CA ASN A 6 -3.62 7.73 -23.87
C ASN A 6 -2.62 6.58 -23.68
N ARG A 7 -1.34 6.89 -23.38
CA ARG A 7 -0.33 5.87 -23.03
C ARG A 7 -0.71 5.12 -21.76
N ALA A 8 -1.13 5.82 -20.72
CA ALA A 8 -1.58 5.21 -19.46
C ALA A 8 -2.79 4.28 -19.68
N VAL A 9 -3.79 4.72 -20.45
CA VAL A 9 -4.97 3.90 -20.81
C VAL A 9 -4.55 2.64 -21.57
N LYS A 10 -3.59 2.74 -22.49
CA LYS A 10 -3.06 1.58 -23.23
C LYS A 10 -2.40 0.58 -22.28
N ILE A 11 -1.59 1.05 -21.33
CA ILE A 11 -0.93 0.20 -20.32
C ILE A 11 -1.97 -0.57 -19.50
N LEU A 12 -2.97 0.13 -18.95
CA LEU A 12 -4.02 -0.52 -18.17
C LEU A 12 -4.80 -1.58 -18.96
N ASN A 13 -5.13 -1.29 -20.22
CA ASN A 13 -5.80 -2.26 -21.08
C ASN A 13 -4.92 -3.47 -21.44
N ASN A 14 -3.60 -3.28 -21.60
CA ASN A 14 -2.66 -4.38 -21.88
C ASN A 14 -2.46 -5.30 -20.65
N ASN A 15 -2.46 -4.70 -19.46
CA ASN A 15 -2.29 -5.41 -18.19
C ASN A 15 -3.59 -5.99 -17.64
N TRP A 16 -4.75 -5.57 -18.18
CA TRP A 16 -6.03 -6.25 -17.94
C TRP A 16 -5.99 -7.69 -18.47
N LYS A 17 -6.31 -8.64 -17.58
CA LYS A 17 -6.46 -10.07 -17.88
C LYS A 17 -7.93 -10.45 -17.67
N ASN A 18 -8.20 -11.73 -17.39
CA ASN A 18 -9.56 -12.23 -17.28
C ASN A 18 -10.24 -11.81 -15.96
N GLY A 19 -10.67 -10.55 -15.87
CA GLY A 19 -11.42 -9.99 -14.74
C GLY A 19 -10.57 -9.32 -13.66
N PHE A 20 -9.26 -9.24 -13.83
CA PHE A 20 -8.32 -8.54 -12.96
C PHE A 20 -7.14 -8.02 -13.77
N SER A 21 -6.31 -7.19 -13.15
CA SER A 21 -5.11 -6.63 -13.74
C SER A 21 -3.85 -7.12 -13.03
N ILE A 22 -2.80 -7.30 -13.81
CA ILE A 22 -1.46 -7.51 -13.25
C ILE A 22 -0.77 -6.16 -13.01
N PRO A 23 0.07 -6.00 -11.96
CA PRO A 23 0.82 -4.78 -11.75
C PRO A 23 1.81 -4.49 -12.88
N CYS A 24 2.51 -5.51 -13.37
CA CYS A 24 3.51 -5.40 -14.42
C CYS A 24 3.66 -6.75 -15.13
N ALA A 25 3.66 -6.73 -16.47
CA ALA A 25 3.97 -7.92 -17.27
C ALA A 25 5.36 -8.48 -16.90
N ASN A 26 5.51 -9.80 -16.94
CA ASN A 26 6.73 -10.56 -16.65
C ASN A 26 7.26 -10.50 -15.20
N LEU A 27 6.97 -9.44 -14.44
CA LEU A 27 7.46 -9.30 -13.06
C LEU A 27 6.40 -9.71 -12.02
N TYR A 28 5.17 -9.27 -12.18
CA TYR A 28 4.09 -9.50 -11.22
C TYR A 28 2.86 -10.09 -11.94
N PRO A 29 2.79 -11.42 -12.14
CA PRO A 29 1.80 -12.03 -13.03
C PRO A 29 0.42 -12.26 -12.39
N PHE A 30 0.19 -11.76 -11.17
CA PHE A 30 -0.99 -12.05 -10.38
C PHE A 30 -1.73 -10.78 -9.95
N GLN A 31 -2.91 -10.94 -9.35
CA GLN A 31 -3.66 -9.82 -8.79
C GLN A 31 -3.10 -9.47 -7.41
N TRP A 32 -2.72 -8.21 -7.21
CA TRP A 32 -2.22 -7.68 -5.95
C TRP A 32 -3.22 -6.72 -5.30
N LYS A 33 -3.43 -6.85 -3.99
CA LYS A 33 -4.54 -6.19 -3.27
C LYS A 33 -4.55 -4.68 -3.43
N TRP A 34 -3.45 -4.01 -3.09
CA TRP A 34 -3.44 -2.55 -3.16
C TRP A 34 -3.34 -2.07 -4.62
N ASP A 35 -2.51 -2.71 -5.44
CA ASP A 35 -2.41 -2.43 -6.86
C ASP A 35 -3.78 -2.43 -7.54
N SER A 36 -4.60 -3.48 -7.32
CA SER A 36 -5.97 -3.56 -7.82
C SER A 36 -6.85 -2.41 -7.36
N GLY A 37 -6.68 -1.96 -6.11
CA GLY A 37 -7.35 -0.76 -5.60
C GLY A 37 -7.04 0.48 -6.44
N PHE A 38 -5.77 0.78 -6.66
CA PHE A 38 -5.36 1.95 -7.45
C PHE A 38 -5.69 1.81 -8.93
N ILE A 39 -5.53 0.62 -9.49
CA ILE A 39 -5.86 0.31 -10.88
C ILE A 39 -7.35 0.57 -11.14
N ALA A 40 -8.22 0.20 -10.20
CA ALA A 40 -9.65 0.47 -10.32
C ALA A 40 -9.97 1.97 -10.36
N ILE A 41 -9.24 2.82 -9.61
CA ILE A 41 -9.36 4.28 -9.72
C ILE A 41 -9.05 4.73 -11.15
N GLY A 42 -7.95 4.23 -11.73
CA GLY A 42 -7.58 4.54 -13.12
C GLY A 42 -8.64 4.11 -14.14
N PHE A 43 -9.18 2.90 -14.00
CA PHE A 43 -10.27 2.41 -14.87
C PHE A 43 -11.55 3.25 -14.72
N ALA A 44 -11.88 3.74 -13.53
CA ALA A 44 -13.13 4.48 -13.30
C ALA A 44 -13.27 5.71 -14.23
N TYR A 45 -12.16 6.28 -14.71
CA TYR A 45 -12.15 7.41 -15.64
C TYR A 45 -12.59 7.08 -17.07
N PHE A 46 -12.44 5.84 -17.54
CA PHE A 46 -12.71 5.48 -18.94
C PHE A 46 -13.44 4.15 -19.16
N ASP A 47 -13.43 3.24 -18.19
CA ASP A 47 -14.09 1.94 -18.23
C ASP A 47 -14.55 1.53 -16.82
N MET A 48 -15.70 2.08 -16.40
CA MET A 48 -16.28 1.82 -15.07
C MET A 48 -16.55 0.33 -14.82
N GLN A 49 -16.90 -0.43 -15.86
CA GLN A 49 -17.17 -1.87 -15.70
C GLN A 49 -15.90 -2.63 -15.30
N LYS A 50 -14.75 -2.28 -15.88
CA LYS A 50 -13.46 -2.84 -15.44
C LYS A 50 -13.10 -2.42 -14.03
N ALA A 51 -13.35 -1.17 -13.64
CA ALA A 51 -13.11 -0.69 -12.28
C ALA A 51 -13.89 -1.51 -11.23
N GLU A 52 -15.19 -1.68 -11.44
CA GLU A 52 -16.06 -2.48 -10.57
C GLU A 52 -15.65 -3.96 -10.59
N ARG A 53 -15.28 -4.49 -11.76
CA ARG A 53 -14.87 -5.88 -11.91
C ARG A 53 -13.53 -6.19 -11.23
N GLU A 54 -12.54 -5.31 -11.31
CA GLU A 54 -11.23 -5.45 -10.63
C GLU A 54 -11.41 -5.69 -9.13
N ILE A 55 -12.22 -4.84 -8.49
CA ILE A 55 -12.51 -4.93 -7.05
C ILE A 55 -13.37 -6.14 -6.72
N THR A 56 -14.39 -6.44 -7.53
CA THR A 56 -15.22 -7.65 -7.34
C THR A 56 -14.36 -8.91 -7.35
N THR A 57 -13.45 -9.05 -8.32
CA THR A 57 -12.57 -10.21 -8.45
C THR A 57 -11.61 -10.34 -7.26
N LEU A 58 -11.07 -9.23 -6.74
CA LEU A 58 -10.25 -9.23 -5.53
C LEU A 58 -11.06 -9.71 -4.31
N LEU A 59 -12.26 -9.18 -4.13
CA LEU A 59 -13.15 -9.50 -3.00
C LEU A 59 -13.75 -10.90 -3.07
N ASP A 60 -13.71 -11.56 -4.24
CA ASP A 60 -14.05 -12.98 -4.39
C ASP A 60 -12.99 -13.93 -3.81
N ALA A 61 -11.77 -13.44 -3.57
CA ALA A 61 -10.70 -14.19 -2.91
C ALA A 61 -10.67 -13.99 -1.39
N GLN A 62 -11.57 -13.16 -0.84
CA GLN A 62 -11.69 -12.94 0.60
C GLN A 62 -11.92 -14.27 1.34
N TRP A 63 -11.24 -14.46 2.45
CA TRP A 63 -11.39 -15.60 3.34
C TRP A 63 -12.67 -15.45 4.18
N ASN A 64 -13.19 -16.56 4.71
CA ASN A 64 -14.47 -16.57 5.43
C ASN A 64 -14.44 -15.76 6.75
N ASN A 65 -13.26 -15.44 7.28
CA ASN A 65 -13.08 -14.57 8.45
C ASN A 65 -12.95 -13.08 8.10
N GLY A 66 -13.09 -12.70 6.83
CA GLY A 66 -12.94 -11.31 6.38
C GLY A 66 -11.51 -10.94 5.93
N PHE A 67 -10.52 -11.80 6.13
CA PHE A 67 -9.17 -11.56 5.64
C PHE A 67 -9.13 -11.44 4.11
N ILE A 68 -8.45 -10.40 3.60
CA ILE A 68 -8.20 -10.20 2.17
C ILE A 68 -6.70 -10.36 1.92
N PRO A 69 -6.27 -11.38 1.16
CA PRO A 69 -4.86 -11.64 0.90
C PRO A 69 -4.23 -10.56 0.03
N HIS A 70 -2.91 -10.38 0.14
CA HIS A 70 -2.18 -9.43 -0.70
C HIS A 70 -1.99 -9.91 -2.15
N ILE A 71 -1.97 -11.23 -2.39
CA ILE A 71 -1.92 -11.80 -3.75
C ILE A 71 -3.01 -12.86 -3.90
N VAL A 72 -3.69 -12.82 -5.04
CA VAL A 72 -4.61 -13.87 -5.50
C VAL A 72 -4.00 -14.59 -6.70
N PHE A 73 -3.78 -15.90 -6.57
CA PHE A 73 -3.22 -16.74 -7.61
C PHE A 73 -4.34 -17.28 -8.52
N HIS A 74 -4.77 -16.47 -9.50
CA HIS A 74 -5.86 -16.80 -10.43
C HIS A 74 -5.51 -17.91 -11.42
N THR A 75 -4.23 -18.07 -11.72
CA THR A 75 -3.71 -19.07 -12.66
C THR A 75 -2.47 -19.73 -12.06
N GLU A 76 -2.18 -20.96 -12.47
CA GLU A 76 -0.87 -21.56 -12.19
C GLU A 76 0.19 -20.85 -13.02
N ASN A 77 1.24 -20.36 -12.37
CA ASN A 77 2.35 -19.69 -13.01
C ASN A 77 3.60 -19.76 -12.12
N ASP A 78 4.69 -20.31 -12.65
CA ASP A 78 5.95 -20.53 -11.93
C ASP A 78 6.95 -19.38 -12.09
N SER A 79 6.58 -18.30 -12.78
CA SER A 79 7.41 -17.12 -13.00
C SER A 79 7.53 -16.19 -11.79
N TYR A 80 6.88 -16.51 -10.66
CA TYR A 80 6.91 -15.70 -9.44
C TYR A 80 7.16 -16.59 -8.22
N PHE A 81 8.04 -16.13 -7.33
CA PHE A 81 8.36 -16.80 -6.08
C PHE A 81 8.44 -15.79 -4.93
N PRO A 82 7.88 -16.10 -3.75
CA PRO A 82 7.16 -17.31 -3.38
C PRO A 82 5.76 -17.43 -3.99
N GLY A 83 5.48 -18.57 -4.63
CA GLY A 83 4.20 -18.88 -5.25
C GLY A 83 3.18 -19.51 -4.30
N ALA A 84 2.02 -19.89 -4.83
CA ALA A 84 0.92 -20.48 -4.08
C ALA A 84 1.33 -21.73 -3.27
N ASP A 85 2.20 -22.57 -3.83
CA ASP A 85 2.64 -23.82 -3.21
C ASP A 85 3.63 -23.61 -2.06
N PHE A 86 4.32 -22.46 -2.04
CA PHE A 86 5.11 -22.04 -0.89
C PHE A 86 4.20 -21.48 0.22
N HIS A 87 3.26 -20.61 -0.14
CA HIS A 87 2.34 -19.97 0.82
C HIS A 87 1.33 -20.94 1.44
N GLN A 88 0.74 -21.87 0.68
CA GLN A 88 -0.16 -22.88 1.24
C GLN A 88 -1.30 -22.26 2.08
N SER A 89 -2.00 -21.24 1.56
CA SER A 89 -3.09 -20.59 2.29
C SER A 89 -4.16 -21.56 2.79
N SER A 90 -4.31 -22.72 2.14
CA SER A 90 -5.23 -23.80 2.53
C SER A 90 -4.98 -24.40 3.90
N LEU A 91 -3.81 -24.14 4.52
CA LEU A 91 -3.54 -24.50 5.92
C LEU A 91 -4.51 -23.80 6.87
N HIS A 92 -4.95 -22.58 6.56
CA HIS A 92 -5.97 -21.92 7.35
C HIS A 92 -7.36 -22.47 7.01
N PRO A 93 -8.16 -22.92 8.00
CA PRO A 93 -9.46 -23.56 7.73
C PRO A 93 -10.44 -22.65 7.01
N LEU A 94 -10.37 -21.34 7.28
CA LEU A 94 -11.24 -20.31 6.71
C LEU A 94 -10.69 -19.68 5.42
N SER A 95 -9.58 -20.19 4.86
CA SER A 95 -9.06 -19.70 3.59
C SER A 95 -10.11 -19.78 2.48
N SER A 96 -9.99 -18.92 1.47
CA SER A 96 -10.81 -19.05 0.26
C SER A 96 -10.70 -20.46 -0.31
N LYS A 97 -11.85 -21.05 -0.64
CA LYS A 97 -11.93 -22.36 -1.32
C LYS A 97 -11.94 -22.22 -2.84
N LYS A 98 -12.16 -21.01 -3.34
CA LYS A 98 -12.24 -20.68 -4.77
C LYS A 98 -10.86 -20.39 -5.35
N TYR A 99 -10.00 -19.69 -4.59
CA TYR A 99 -8.69 -19.25 -5.06
C TYR A 99 -7.59 -19.60 -4.07
N LYS A 100 -6.45 -20.07 -4.58
CA LYS A 100 -5.20 -20.08 -3.82
C LYS A 100 -4.75 -18.63 -3.61
N SER A 101 -4.21 -18.34 -2.43
CA SER A 101 -3.77 -16.98 -2.09
C SER A 101 -2.58 -17.02 -1.15
N THR A 102 -2.08 -15.86 -0.76
CA THR A 102 -1.09 -15.71 0.29
C THR A 102 -1.76 -15.63 1.66
N GLY A 103 -1.03 -15.94 2.73
CA GLY A 103 -1.51 -15.78 4.11
C GLY A 103 -1.25 -14.40 4.72
N MET A 104 -0.80 -13.44 3.92
CA MET A 104 -0.45 -12.06 4.35
C MET A 104 -1.36 -11.05 3.64
N THR A 105 -1.74 -9.98 4.33
CA THR A 105 -2.55 -8.89 3.77
C THR A 105 -1.67 -7.79 3.18
N GLN A 106 -2.28 -6.74 2.65
CA GLN A 106 -1.66 -5.47 2.26
C GLN A 106 -2.51 -4.31 2.78
N PRO A 107 -2.05 -3.06 2.66
CA PRO A 107 -2.74 -1.91 3.22
C PRO A 107 -4.20 -1.81 2.77
N PRO A 108 -5.14 -1.55 3.69
CA PRO A 108 -6.57 -1.72 3.47
C PRO A 108 -7.18 -0.50 2.78
N VAL A 109 -7.09 -0.46 1.46
CA VAL A 109 -7.38 0.76 0.69
C VAL A 109 -8.73 0.76 0.00
N ILE A 110 -9.37 -0.40 -0.02
CA ILE A 110 -10.54 -0.64 -0.85
C ILE A 110 -11.70 0.27 -0.46
N GLY A 111 -11.84 0.66 0.82
CA GLY A 111 -12.91 1.56 1.24
C GLY A 111 -12.81 2.94 0.60
N PHE A 112 -11.62 3.55 0.54
CA PHE A 112 -11.47 4.83 -0.15
C PHE A 112 -11.42 4.69 -1.66
N VAL A 113 -10.97 3.56 -2.19
CA VAL A 113 -11.09 3.26 -3.63
C VAL A 113 -12.56 3.20 -4.06
N LEU A 114 -13.44 2.57 -3.26
CA LEU A 114 -14.89 2.56 -3.52
C LEU A 114 -15.48 3.97 -3.51
N GLU A 115 -15.00 4.84 -2.61
CA GLU A 115 -15.41 6.25 -2.58
C GLU A 115 -14.94 7.00 -3.83
N GLU A 116 -13.70 6.80 -4.28
CA GLU A 116 -13.19 7.43 -5.50
C GLU A 116 -13.94 6.94 -6.76
N ILE A 117 -14.20 5.63 -6.88
CA ILE A 117 -15.05 5.07 -7.95
C ILE A 117 -16.42 5.76 -7.94
N TYR A 118 -17.03 5.91 -6.76
CA TYR A 118 -18.29 6.62 -6.62
C TYR A 118 -18.18 8.08 -7.08
N LYS A 119 -17.15 8.82 -6.66
CA LYS A 119 -16.93 10.23 -7.03
C LYS A 119 -16.75 10.42 -8.53
N ILE A 120 -15.99 9.54 -9.18
CA ILE A 120 -15.71 9.58 -10.62
C ILE A 120 -16.96 9.19 -11.44
N SER A 121 -17.80 8.28 -10.92
CA SER A 121 -18.94 7.74 -11.66
C SER A 121 -19.91 8.81 -12.18
N LYS A 122 -20.27 8.69 -13.46
CA LYS A 122 -21.32 9.50 -14.11
C LYS A 122 -22.73 8.96 -13.82
N ASN A 123 -22.86 7.69 -13.46
CA ASN A 123 -24.14 7.06 -13.12
C ASN A 123 -24.13 6.65 -11.64
N LYS A 124 -24.36 7.63 -10.77
CA LYS A 124 -24.33 7.44 -9.30
C LYS A 124 -25.29 6.34 -8.82
N LYS A 125 -26.47 6.21 -9.43
CA LYS A 125 -27.47 5.20 -9.05
C LYS A 125 -26.96 3.78 -9.30
N GLN A 126 -26.41 3.53 -10.48
CA GLN A 126 -25.84 2.22 -10.82
C GLN A 126 -24.65 1.89 -9.92
N THR A 127 -23.73 2.85 -9.73
CA THR A 127 -22.57 2.63 -8.88
C THR A 127 -22.98 2.41 -7.42
N LEU A 128 -23.99 3.10 -6.87
CA LEU A 128 -24.50 2.82 -5.53
C LEU A 128 -25.02 1.38 -5.39
N HIS A 129 -25.73 0.87 -6.40
CA HIS A 129 -26.18 -0.52 -6.40
C HIS A 129 -25.00 -1.50 -6.41
N TYR A 130 -23.95 -1.21 -7.19
CA TYR A 130 -22.70 -1.98 -7.13
C TYR A 130 -22.07 -1.93 -5.73
N LEU A 131 -21.95 -0.74 -5.14
CA LEU A 131 -21.36 -0.55 -3.82
C LEU A 131 -22.09 -1.34 -2.74
N GLU A 132 -23.43 -1.36 -2.78
CA GLU A 132 -24.26 -2.14 -1.86
C GLU A 132 -23.88 -3.63 -1.86
N MET A 133 -23.50 -4.19 -3.02
CA MET A 133 -23.10 -5.60 -3.13
C MET A 133 -21.72 -5.91 -2.53
N VAL A 134 -20.80 -4.94 -2.51
CA VAL A 134 -19.39 -5.19 -2.17
C VAL A 134 -18.92 -4.57 -0.87
N ILE A 135 -19.57 -3.49 -0.41
CA ILE A 135 -19.09 -2.69 0.73
C ILE A 135 -18.96 -3.49 2.03
N ASP A 136 -19.86 -4.46 2.25
CA ASP A 136 -19.86 -5.29 3.45
C ASP A 136 -18.67 -6.25 3.52
N LYS A 137 -18.14 -6.68 2.36
CA LYS A 137 -16.89 -7.44 2.30
C LYS A 137 -15.71 -6.59 2.78
N VAL A 138 -15.69 -5.30 2.42
CA VAL A 138 -14.64 -4.36 2.89
C VAL A 138 -14.77 -4.11 4.39
N TYR A 139 -15.99 -3.91 4.89
CA TYR A 139 -16.23 -3.78 6.33
C TYR A 139 -15.81 -5.04 7.11
N ALA A 140 -16.09 -6.25 6.59
CA ALA A 140 -15.62 -7.50 7.19
C ALA A 140 -14.10 -7.58 7.24
N ASN A 141 -13.38 -7.02 6.26
CA ASN A 141 -11.92 -6.92 6.32
C ASN A 141 -11.43 -5.98 7.42
N HIS A 142 -12.08 -4.82 7.60
CA HIS A 142 -11.72 -3.91 8.69
C HIS A 142 -12.02 -4.53 10.06
N LEU A 143 -13.16 -5.22 10.19
CA LEU A 143 -13.50 -5.98 11.38
C LEU A 143 -12.44 -7.03 11.70
N TYR A 144 -12.02 -7.81 10.69
CA TYR A 144 -10.93 -8.77 10.82
C TYR A 144 -9.65 -8.10 11.34
N LEU A 145 -9.25 -6.96 10.76
CA LEU A 145 -8.03 -6.25 11.16
C LEU A 145 -8.09 -5.79 12.61
N TYR A 146 -9.17 -5.15 13.05
CA TYR A 146 -9.29 -4.71 14.45
C TYR A 146 -9.44 -5.86 15.45
N GLN A 147 -10.03 -6.99 15.05
CA GLN A 147 -10.20 -8.14 15.95
C GLN A 147 -8.94 -9.00 16.08
N ASN A 148 -8.17 -9.15 14.99
CA ASN A 148 -7.10 -10.13 14.93
C ASN A 148 -5.71 -9.50 14.88
N ARG A 149 -5.59 -8.23 14.46
CA ARG A 149 -4.31 -7.52 14.33
C ARG A 149 -4.13 -6.39 15.36
N ASP A 150 -5.04 -6.24 16.32
CA ASP A 150 -4.92 -5.27 17.41
C ASP A 150 -5.10 -5.98 18.77
N PRO A 151 -4.11 -6.79 19.20
CA PRO A 151 -4.25 -7.70 20.34
C PRO A 151 -4.38 -6.96 21.67
N GLN A 152 -3.93 -5.71 21.71
CA GLN A 152 -4.02 -4.83 22.89
C GLN A 152 -5.25 -3.92 22.82
N ASN A 153 -6.07 -4.02 21.76
CA ASN A 153 -7.23 -3.18 21.52
C ASN A 153 -6.84 -1.69 21.71
N GLU A 154 -5.79 -1.24 21.02
CA GLU A 154 -5.32 0.15 21.05
C GLU A 154 -6.01 1.00 19.99
N GLY A 155 -6.65 0.39 19.00
CA GLY A 155 -7.08 1.03 17.76
C GLY A 155 -5.95 1.12 16.72
N LEU A 156 -4.85 0.41 16.92
CA LEU A 156 -3.72 0.36 15.99
C LEU A 156 -3.36 -1.08 15.68
N VAL A 157 -3.43 -1.44 14.41
CA VAL A 157 -3.17 -2.81 13.95
C VAL A 157 -1.68 -3.02 13.66
N TYR A 158 -1.18 -4.22 13.95
CA TYR A 158 0.16 -4.64 13.57
C TYR A 158 0.15 -5.36 12.22
N ILE A 159 1.26 -5.20 11.49
CA ILE A 159 1.66 -6.08 10.40
C ILE A 159 2.62 -7.15 10.94
N TYR A 160 2.49 -8.38 10.44
CA TYR A 160 3.34 -9.50 10.89
C TYR A 160 4.46 -9.84 9.91
N HIS A 161 4.42 -9.27 8.71
CA HIS A 161 5.43 -9.44 7.69
C HIS A 161 5.66 -8.09 7.00
N ASN A 162 6.91 -7.79 6.64
CA ASN A 162 7.28 -6.54 5.97
C ASN A 162 6.52 -6.31 4.66
N TRP A 163 6.28 -7.34 3.85
CA TRP A 163 5.40 -7.24 2.66
C TRP A 163 3.97 -6.78 2.94
N GLU A 164 3.45 -6.91 4.17
CA GLU A 164 2.13 -6.36 4.50
C GLU A 164 2.12 -4.83 4.53
N SER A 165 3.28 -4.17 4.72
CA SER A 165 3.38 -2.71 4.58
C SER A 165 3.26 -2.28 3.12
N GLY A 166 3.70 -3.12 2.17
CA GLY A 166 3.93 -2.71 0.79
C GLY A 166 5.21 -1.87 0.60
N THR A 167 6.08 -1.81 1.61
CA THR A 167 7.39 -1.12 1.61
C THR A 167 8.55 -2.09 1.86
N ASP A 168 8.56 -3.19 1.11
CA ASP A 168 9.20 -4.47 1.42
C ASP A 168 10.62 -4.41 2.00
N ASN A 169 11.52 -3.63 1.42
CA ASN A 169 12.92 -3.56 1.86
C ASN A 169 13.30 -2.18 2.43
N SER A 170 12.31 -1.44 2.93
CA SER A 170 12.57 -0.20 3.63
C SER A 170 13.64 -0.42 4.70
N PRO A 171 14.62 0.51 4.86
CA PRO A 171 15.69 0.35 5.84
C PRO A 171 15.19 0.20 7.28
N ILE A 172 13.94 0.59 7.55
CA ILE A 172 13.34 0.44 8.88
C ILE A 172 13.25 -1.03 9.33
N TRP A 173 13.16 -1.97 8.40
CA TRP A 173 13.09 -3.40 8.73
C TRP A 173 14.45 -3.95 9.17
N ASP A 174 15.56 -3.28 8.82
CA ASP A 174 16.91 -3.71 9.19
C ASP A 174 17.08 -3.79 10.72
N ASP A 175 16.40 -2.93 11.46
CA ASP A 175 16.38 -2.95 12.92
C ASP A 175 15.57 -4.10 13.52
N VAL A 176 14.59 -4.61 12.78
CA VAL A 176 13.83 -5.81 13.15
C VAL A 176 14.65 -7.06 12.82
N TRP A 177 15.33 -7.07 11.66
CA TRP A 177 16.21 -8.18 11.24
C TRP A 177 17.33 -8.47 12.24
N LYS A 178 17.85 -7.44 12.93
CA LYS A 178 18.85 -7.61 14.00
C LYS A 178 18.34 -8.43 15.21
N THR A 179 17.02 -8.58 15.37
CA THR A 179 16.41 -9.26 16.52
C THR A 179 16.16 -10.76 16.28
N MET A 180 16.39 -11.26 15.07
CA MET A 180 16.24 -12.67 14.75
C MET A 180 17.34 -13.17 13.80
N ASN A 181 17.51 -14.49 13.71
CA ASN A 181 18.46 -15.11 12.81
C ASN A 181 17.81 -16.32 12.11
N PRO A 182 17.21 -16.15 10.93
CA PRO A 182 16.60 -17.23 10.18
C PRO A 182 17.66 -18.16 9.61
N PRO A 183 17.30 -19.44 9.36
CA PRO A 183 18.14 -20.35 8.59
C PRO A 183 18.31 -19.85 7.16
N GLU A 184 19.35 -20.32 6.48
CA GLU A 184 19.51 -20.08 5.06
C GLU A 184 18.54 -20.96 4.27
N TYR A 185 17.70 -20.34 3.45
CA TYR A 185 16.80 -21.07 2.57
C TYR A 185 17.47 -21.26 1.19
N SER A 186 17.17 -22.41 0.57
CA SER A 186 17.54 -22.71 -0.81
C SER A 186 16.32 -22.48 -1.71
N PHE A 187 16.40 -21.50 -2.60
CA PHE A 187 15.34 -21.13 -3.53
C PHE A 187 15.94 -20.40 -4.74
N GLU A 188 15.19 -20.40 -5.85
CA GLU A 188 15.53 -19.64 -7.05
C GLU A 188 14.76 -18.31 -7.04
N ARG A 189 15.47 -17.18 -7.09
CA ARG A 189 14.87 -15.85 -7.16
C ARG A 189 14.37 -15.57 -8.58
N ARG A 190 13.05 -15.57 -8.76
CA ARG A 190 12.42 -15.27 -10.07
C ARG A 190 12.41 -13.78 -10.39
N ASP A 191 12.28 -12.91 -9.39
CA ASP A 191 12.22 -11.45 -9.58
C ASP A 191 13.52 -10.84 -10.10
N THR A 192 14.68 -11.41 -9.75
CA THR A 192 15.99 -10.98 -10.29
C THR A 192 16.26 -11.45 -11.72
N MET A 193 15.41 -12.29 -12.30
CA MET A 193 15.52 -12.67 -13.72
C MET A 193 15.01 -11.59 -14.66
N HIS A 194 14.22 -10.63 -14.15
CA HIS A 194 13.51 -9.64 -14.95
C HIS A 194 13.96 -8.20 -14.70
N VAL A 195 14.71 -7.94 -13.63
CA VAL A 195 15.17 -6.62 -13.20
C VAL A 195 16.60 -6.71 -12.65
N ASP A 196 17.39 -5.63 -12.75
CA ASP A 196 18.74 -5.56 -12.20
C ASP A 196 18.76 -5.89 -10.69
N THR A 197 19.65 -6.80 -10.30
CA THR A 197 19.81 -7.25 -8.92
C THR A 197 20.10 -6.13 -7.91
N SER A 198 20.75 -5.04 -8.33
CA SER A 198 21.05 -3.88 -7.49
C SER A 198 19.80 -3.08 -7.11
N GLU A 199 18.70 -3.27 -7.86
CA GLU A 199 17.41 -2.65 -7.61
C GLU A 199 16.54 -3.48 -6.65
N ARG A 200 16.93 -4.71 -6.30
CA ARG A 200 16.09 -5.68 -5.56
C ARG A 200 16.64 -6.03 -4.16
N PRO A 201 15.82 -6.64 -3.29
CA PRO A 201 16.30 -7.15 -2.00
C PRO A 201 17.32 -8.29 -2.20
N SER A 202 18.31 -8.37 -1.30
CA SER A 202 19.35 -9.40 -1.29
C SER A 202 18.81 -10.80 -0.97
N LYS A 203 19.62 -11.86 -1.19
CA LYS A 203 19.28 -13.22 -0.76
C LYS A 203 19.05 -13.29 0.75
N ARG A 204 19.94 -12.65 1.53
CA ARG A 204 19.84 -12.66 2.99
C ARG A 204 18.56 -11.98 3.49
N GLU A 205 18.15 -10.89 2.85
CA GLU A 205 16.84 -10.27 3.11
C GLU A 205 15.70 -11.27 2.86
N TYR A 206 15.75 -12.05 1.76
CA TYR A 206 14.75 -13.09 1.49
C TYR A 206 14.73 -14.24 2.50
N ASP A 207 15.87 -14.61 3.10
CA ASP A 207 15.88 -15.64 4.15
C ASP A 207 14.98 -15.21 5.34
N TYR A 208 14.95 -13.91 5.69
CA TYR A 208 14.02 -13.39 6.71
C TYR A 208 12.56 -13.45 6.25
N TYR A 209 12.28 -13.08 5.00
CA TYR A 209 10.92 -13.04 4.46
C TYR A 209 10.29 -14.45 4.45
N LEU A 210 11.01 -15.41 3.89
CA LEU A 210 10.57 -16.81 3.83
C LEU A 210 10.43 -17.41 5.23
N HIS A 211 11.30 -17.03 6.17
CA HIS A 211 11.22 -17.51 7.54
C HIS A 211 9.92 -17.10 8.23
N ILE A 212 9.52 -15.83 8.12
CA ILE A 212 8.27 -15.36 8.73
C ILE A 212 7.07 -16.10 8.13
N ILE A 213 7.07 -16.35 6.81
CA ILE A 213 6.02 -17.14 6.16
C ILE A 213 5.97 -18.57 6.72
N GLU A 214 7.13 -19.22 6.87
CA GLU A 214 7.22 -20.57 7.47
C GLU A 214 6.72 -20.60 8.93
N LEU A 215 7.02 -19.57 9.72
CA LEU A 215 6.48 -19.46 11.08
C LEU A 215 4.95 -19.35 11.08
N ALA A 216 4.38 -18.53 10.18
CA ALA A 216 2.94 -18.41 10.04
C ALA A 216 2.29 -19.74 9.58
N LYS A 217 2.91 -20.45 8.62
CA LYS A 217 2.46 -21.77 8.15
C LYS A 217 2.47 -22.82 9.26
N LYS A 218 3.51 -22.86 10.10
CA LYS A 218 3.59 -23.76 11.27
C LYS A 218 2.43 -23.57 12.25
N GLN A 219 1.83 -22.39 12.26
CA GLN A 219 0.66 -22.06 13.09
C GLN A 219 -0.65 -22.06 12.29
N ASN A 220 -0.66 -22.61 11.07
CA ASN A 220 -1.82 -22.62 10.17
C ASN A 220 -2.40 -21.23 9.91
N TYR A 221 -1.55 -20.20 9.91
CA TYR A 221 -1.95 -18.79 9.80
C TYR A 221 -2.92 -18.31 10.89
N ASP A 222 -2.94 -18.93 12.06
CA ASP A 222 -3.74 -18.46 13.20
C ASP A 222 -3.19 -17.12 13.74
N ASP A 223 -3.98 -16.06 13.66
CA ASP A 223 -3.57 -14.71 14.04
C ASP A 223 -3.17 -14.60 15.52
N LYS A 224 -3.85 -15.31 16.42
CA LYS A 224 -3.50 -15.28 17.85
C LYS A 224 -2.14 -15.92 18.07
N LYS A 225 -1.86 -17.06 17.42
CA LYS A 225 -0.56 -17.72 17.46
C LYS A 225 0.54 -16.87 16.82
N ILE A 226 0.25 -16.19 15.72
CA ILE A 226 1.18 -15.25 15.09
C ILE A 226 1.50 -14.10 16.06
N ALA A 227 0.48 -13.52 16.71
CA ALA A 227 0.68 -12.45 17.68
C ALA A 227 1.53 -12.92 18.87
N GLU A 228 1.35 -14.17 19.32
CA GLU A 228 2.11 -14.78 20.41
C GLU A 228 3.57 -15.07 20.00
N LEU A 229 3.80 -15.63 18.80
CA LEU A 229 5.04 -16.32 18.45
C LEU A 229 5.89 -15.63 17.37
N SER A 230 5.31 -14.74 16.54
CA SER A 230 6.07 -14.11 15.45
C SER A 230 7.13 -13.16 16.01
N PRO A 231 8.38 -13.18 15.50
CA PRO A 231 9.40 -12.20 15.87
C PRO A 231 9.13 -10.82 15.25
N PHE A 232 8.23 -10.73 14.28
CA PHE A 232 7.88 -9.50 13.58
C PHE A 232 6.44 -9.10 13.89
N LEU A 233 6.27 -8.04 14.68
CA LEU A 233 5.01 -7.32 14.86
C LEU A 233 5.31 -5.83 14.85
N VAL A 234 4.87 -5.12 13.81
CA VAL A 234 5.11 -3.67 13.69
C VAL A 234 3.80 -2.94 13.48
N GLN A 235 3.55 -1.90 14.26
CA GLN A 235 2.50 -0.92 13.96
C GLN A 235 3.06 0.06 12.93
N ASP A 236 2.66 -0.13 11.69
CA ASP A 236 3.06 0.69 10.54
C ASP A 236 2.13 1.92 10.41
N PRO A 237 2.68 3.16 10.39
CA PRO A 237 1.89 4.37 10.24
C PRO A 237 1.13 4.43 8.90
N MET A 238 1.68 3.95 7.79
CA MET A 238 0.98 3.96 6.51
C MET A 238 -0.16 2.97 6.50
N PHE A 239 0.08 1.73 6.94
CA PHE A 239 -0.97 0.72 7.00
C PHE A 239 -2.17 1.20 7.83
N ASN A 240 -1.90 1.73 9.03
CA ASN A 240 -2.94 2.25 9.92
C ASN A 240 -3.60 3.51 9.38
N ALA A 241 -2.85 4.41 8.72
CA ALA A 241 -3.43 5.58 8.07
C ALA A 241 -4.41 5.17 6.95
N MET A 242 -4.06 4.15 6.15
CA MET A 242 -4.95 3.65 5.12
C MET A 242 -6.20 3.01 5.70
N LEU A 243 -6.09 2.27 6.82
CA LEU A 243 -7.27 1.72 7.51
C LEU A 243 -8.21 2.82 8.00
N ILE A 244 -7.65 3.86 8.63
CA ILE A 244 -8.40 5.03 9.10
C ILE A 244 -9.05 5.77 7.93
N LYS A 245 -8.33 5.95 6.81
CA LYS A 245 -8.91 6.59 5.62
C LYS A 245 -10.03 5.74 5.02
N SER A 246 -9.81 4.44 4.91
CA SER A 246 -10.79 3.48 4.40
C SER A 246 -12.04 3.43 5.29
N ASN A 247 -11.90 3.49 6.62
CA ASN A 247 -13.02 3.62 7.55
C ASN A 247 -13.79 4.93 7.38
N GLU A 248 -13.10 6.06 7.19
CA GLU A 248 -13.73 7.35 6.88
C GLU A 248 -14.59 7.26 5.61
N SER A 249 -14.06 6.61 4.57
CA SER A 249 -14.78 6.38 3.32
C SER A 249 -15.98 5.45 3.48
N LEU A 250 -15.84 4.35 4.24
CA LEU A 250 -16.98 3.48 4.55
C LEU A 250 -18.07 4.22 5.34
N LEU A 251 -17.71 5.11 6.27
CA LEU A 251 -18.67 5.96 6.98
C LEU A 251 -19.48 6.84 6.02
N TYR A 252 -18.81 7.43 5.04
CA TYR A 252 -19.47 8.23 4.02
C TYR A 252 -20.40 7.38 3.15
N LEU A 253 -19.91 6.26 2.62
CA LEU A 253 -20.67 5.39 1.73
C LEU A 253 -21.87 4.74 2.41
N TYR A 254 -21.74 4.26 3.66
CA TYR A 254 -22.87 3.69 4.40
C TYR A 254 -23.96 4.72 4.71
N LYS A 255 -23.61 6.00 4.90
CA LYS A 255 -24.61 7.08 5.05
C LYS A 255 -25.38 7.30 3.75
N LEU A 256 -24.72 7.21 2.59
CA LEU A 256 -25.38 7.32 1.29
C LEU A 256 -26.32 6.14 1.01
N LEU A 257 -25.92 4.92 1.39
CA LEU A 257 -26.73 3.71 1.20
C LEU A 257 -27.92 3.63 2.18
N GLY A 258 -27.82 4.26 3.35
CA GLY A 258 -28.87 4.23 4.39
C GLY A 258 -28.92 2.92 5.17
N ASN A 259 -29.77 2.84 6.20
CA ASN A 259 -30.06 1.61 6.99
C ASN A 259 -28.86 0.84 7.59
N ASN A 260 -27.72 1.51 7.82
CA ASN A 260 -26.47 0.88 8.29
C ASN A 260 -25.99 1.40 9.66
N ASN A 261 -26.91 1.80 10.55
CA ASN A 261 -26.60 2.53 11.80
C ASN A 261 -25.56 1.81 12.68
N GLY A 262 -25.67 0.50 12.90
CA GLY A 262 -24.71 -0.24 13.73
C GLY A 262 -23.28 -0.24 13.18
N LYS A 263 -23.12 -0.43 11.86
CA LYS A 263 -21.80 -0.35 11.19
C LYS A 263 -21.24 1.07 11.27
N ILE A 264 -22.08 2.08 11.06
CA ILE A 264 -21.70 3.49 11.17
C ILE A 264 -21.22 3.82 12.60
N GLU A 265 -21.92 3.38 13.63
CA GLU A 265 -21.49 3.58 15.02
C GLU A 265 -20.18 2.88 15.33
N GLN A 266 -20.00 1.65 14.87
CA GLN A 266 -18.74 0.92 15.07
C GLN A 266 -17.56 1.60 14.36
N LEU A 267 -17.75 2.04 13.12
CA LEU A 267 -16.73 2.78 12.37
C LEU A 267 -16.36 4.10 13.06
N LYS A 268 -17.33 4.83 13.64
CA LYS A 268 -17.04 6.04 14.44
C LYS A 268 -16.16 5.72 15.66
N LYS A 269 -16.49 4.66 16.40
CA LYS A 269 -15.69 4.19 17.55
C LYS A 269 -14.26 3.86 17.13
N TRP A 270 -14.08 3.14 16.03
CA TRP A 270 -12.75 2.86 15.49
C TRP A 270 -12.03 4.14 15.05
N GLN A 271 -12.69 5.07 14.36
CA GLN A 271 -12.09 6.34 13.95
C GLN A 271 -11.56 7.15 15.14
N GLU A 272 -12.40 7.36 16.16
CA GLU A 272 -12.04 8.12 17.36
C GLU A 272 -10.84 7.49 18.07
N LYS A 273 -10.91 6.19 18.33
CA LYS A 273 -9.85 5.45 19.02
C LYS A 273 -8.55 5.42 18.23
N SER A 274 -8.63 5.06 16.94
CA SER A 274 -7.45 4.89 16.10
C SER A 274 -6.75 6.24 15.89
N LYS A 275 -7.49 7.32 15.58
CA LYS A 275 -6.89 8.66 15.41
C LYS A 275 -6.23 9.16 16.70
N LYS A 276 -6.83 8.90 17.87
CA LYS A 276 -6.21 9.23 19.16
C LYS A 276 -4.91 8.45 19.36
N SER A 277 -4.96 7.12 19.32
CA SER A 277 -3.79 6.28 19.55
C SER A 277 -2.67 6.51 18.52
N PHE A 278 -3.02 6.76 17.26
CA PHE A 278 -2.05 7.10 16.22
C PHE A 278 -1.27 8.38 16.57
N ASN A 279 -2.00 9.41 17.02
CA ASN A 279 -1.43 10.68 17.43
C ASN A 279 -0.61 10.61 18.72
N ASP A 280 -0.96 9.70 19.64
CA ASP A 280 -0.29 9.58 20.93
C ASP A 280 0.94 8.65 20.88
N LYS A 281 0.87 7.58 20.06
CA LYS A 281 1.87 6.51 20.05
C LYS A 281 2.84 6.57 18.88
N LEU A 282 2.36 6.95 17.69
CA LEU A 282 3.18 6.91 16.47
C LEU A 282 3.79 8.26 16.11
N PHE A 283 3.37 9.37 16.73
CA PHE A 283 4.01 10.66 16.51
C PHE A 283 5.25 10.80 17.39
N ASP A 284 6.40 11.04 16.76
CA ASP A 284 7.66 11.30 17.45
C ASP A 284 7.88 12.81 17.52
N GLU A 285 7.77 13.38 18.73
CA GLU A 285 7.86 14.84 18.95
C GLU A 285 9.23 15.43 18.60
N GLU A 286 10.31 14.65 18.74
CA GLU A 286 11.67 15.11 18.45
C GLU A 286 11.95 15.10 16.94
N LEU A 287 11.50 14.05 16.23
CA LEU A 287 11.60 13.98 14.77
C LEU A 287 10.55 14.86 14.07
N GLY A 288 9.46 15.21 14.75
CA GLY A 288 8.34 15.98 14.20
C GLY A 288 7.55 15.21 13.14
N ALA A 289 7.54 13.89 13.18
CA ALA A 289 6.93 13.03 12.16
C ALA A 289 6.35 11.75 12.77
N TYR A 290 5.52 11.04 11.99
CA TYR A 290 5.01 9.73 12.39
C TYR A 290 6.01 8.63 12.06
N ILE A 291 6.22 7.69 12.98
CA ILE A 291 7.21 6.62 12.87
C ILE A 291 6.58 5.26 13.14
N HIS A 292 7.31 4.21 12.77
CA HIS A 292 6.89 2.83 13.02
C HIS A 292 7.15 2.46 14.47
N TYR A 293 6.34 1.55 15.01
CA TYR A 293 6.52 1.03 16.36
C TYR A 293 6.66 -0.48 16.32
N ASP A 294 7.81 -0.99 16.75
CA ASP A 294 8.07 -2.41 16.92
C ASP A 294 7.33 -2.89 18.18
N LEU A 295 6.17 -3.50 17.96
CA LEU A 295 5.28 -3.96 19.01
C LEU A 295 5.85 -5.18 19.73
N ARG A 296 6.63 -6.02 19.04
CA ARG A 296 7.28 -7.20 19.64
C ARG A 296 8.31 -6.77 20.69
N ASN A 297 9.15 -5.80 20.35
CA ASN A 297 10.23 -5.32 21.22
C ASN A 297 9.88 -4.04 21.99
N GLN A 298 8.65 -3.54 21.86
CA GLN A 298 8.11 -2.35 22.52
C GLN A 298 9.00 -1.11 22.35
N LYS A 299 9.46 -0.85 21.12
CA LYS A 299 10.34 0.28 20.82
C LYS A 299 9.93 1.04 19.56
N PRO A 300 10.12 2.38 19.52
CA PRO A 300 9.98 3.14 18.30
C PRO A 300 11.10 2.81 17.30
N LEU A 301 10.78 2.79 16.00
CA LEU A 301 11.75 2.70 14.90
C LEU A 301 11.91 4.10 14.29
N ARG A 302 12.90 4.84 14.80
CA ARG A 302 13.05 6.30 14.61
C ARG A 302 13.70 6.65 13.27
N TYR A 303 12.99 6.38 12.18
CA TYR A 303 13.41 6.72 10.81
C TYR A 303 12.34 7.55 10.10
N LEU A 304 12.78 8.47 9.23
CA LEU A 304 11.91 9.21 8.34
C LEU A 304 11.77 8.48 7.01
N THR A 305 10.52 8.22 6.63
CA THR A 305 10.14 7.57 5.37
C THR A 305 8.98 8.32 4.75
N SER A 306 8.67 8.06 3.49
CA SER A 306 7.42 8.57 2.89
C SER A 306 6.16 8.12 3.66
N SER A 307 6.20 6.95 4.32
CA SER A 307 5.13 6.45 5.21
C SER A 307 4.92 7.33 6.45
N SER A 308 5.91 8.13 6.84
CA SER A 308 5.79 9.10 7.93
C SER A 308 4.82 10.25 7.61
N PHE A 309 4.52 10.46 6.33
CA PHE A 309 3.70 11.58 5.84
C PHE A 309 2.31 11.13 5.34
N SER A 310 2.09 9.84 5.11
CA SER A 310 0.78 9.29 4.72
C SER A 310 -0.39 9.60 5.69
N PRO A 311 -0.19 9.88 7.00
CA PRO A 311 -1.29 10.29 7.88
C PRO A 311 -1.99 11.59 7.45
N LEU A 312 -1.33 12.43 6.62
CA LEU A 312 -1.96 13.61 6.00
C LEU A 312 -3.13 13.21 5.09
N PHE A 313 -3.00 12.11 4.34
CA PHE A 313 -4.08 11.61 3.48
C PHE A 313 -5.32 11.17 4.27
N ALA A 314 -5.09 10.61 5.46
CA ALA A 314 -6.11 10.10 6.36
C ALA A 314 -6.68 11.14 7.34
N THR A 315 -6.31 12.42 7.18
CA THR A 315 -6.75 13.54 8.02
C THR A 315 -6.56 13.26 9.53
N ILE A 316 -5.46 12.61 9.89
CA ILE A 316 -5.14 12.19 11.26
C ILE A 316 -4.56 13.34 12.11
N PRO A 317 -3.50 14.05 11.69
CA PRO A 317 -2.94 15.13 12.49
C PRO A 317 -3.92 16.30 12.68
N SER A 318 -3.77 17.06 13.76
CA SER A 318 -4.35 18.41 13.83
C SER A 318 -3.69 19.33 12.79
N LYS A 319 -4.22 20.54 12.58
CA LYS A 319 -3.60 21.50 11.64
C LYS A 319 -2.18 21.88 12.08
N GLU A 320 -1.97 22.05 13.38
CA GLU A 320 -0.69 22.41 13.99
C GLU A 320 0.32 21.27 13.79
N ARG A 321 -0.08 20.03 14.08
CA ARG A 321 0.77 18.85 13.88
C ARG A 321 1.06 18.61 12.39
N ALA A 322 0.07 18.82 11.52
CA ALA A 322 0.27 18.73 10.07
C ALA A 322 1.30 19.76 9.58
N ALA A 323 1.30 20.98 10.13
CA ALA A 323 2.31 21.97 9.81
C ALA A 323 3.72 21.51 10.18
N THR A 324 3.90 20.88 11.34
CA THR A 324 5.19 20.26 11.74
C THR A 324 5.60 19.16 10.77
N VAL A 325 4.69 18.23 10.46
CA VAL A 325 4.95 17.10 9.55
C VAL A 325 5.32 17.59 8.15
N VAL A 326 4.59 18.56 7.60
CA VAL A 326 4.85 19.13 6.28
C VAL A 326 6.18 19.88 6.26
N LYS A 327 6.51 20.62 7.34
CA LYS A 327 7.82 21.27 7.47
C LYS A 327 8.95 20.23 7.42
N ILE A 328 8.86 19.14 8.19
CA ILE A 328 9.86 18.06 8.18
C ILE A 328 9.97 17.41 6.80
N MET A 329 8.83 17.14 6.14
CA MET A 329 8.82 16.60 4.78
C MET A 329 9.60 17.50 3.82
N ILE A 330 9.35 18.81 3.82
CA ILE A 330 10.03 19.74 2.92
C ILE A 330 11.50 19.93 3.28
N ASP A 331 11.82 20.07 4.56
CA ASP A 331 13.19 20.28 5.02
C ASP A 331 14.09 19.08 4.66
N LYS A 332 13.57 17.86 4.76
CA LYS A 332 14.34 16.62 4.54
C LYS A 332 14.28 16.09 3.11
N PHE A 333 13.10 16.13 2.47
CA PHE A 333 12.86 15.51 1.17
C PHE A 333 12.74 16.54 0.04
N GLY A 334 12.46 17.81 0.37
CA GLY A 334 12.02 18.83 -0.58
C GLY A 334 13.12 19.74 -1.13
N ASN A 335 14.40 19.40 -1.00
CA ASN A 335 15.47 20.23 -1.55
C ASN A 335 15.36 20.36 -3.09
N LYS A 336 15.97 21.40 -3.66
CA LYS A 336 15.81 21.76 -5.09
C LYS A 336 16.33 20.71 -6.08
N ASN A 337 17.20 19.81 -5.63
CA ASN A 337 17.78 18.74 -6.44
C ASN A 337 16.98 17.43 -6.33
N GLN A 338 15.87 17.42 -5.57
CA GLN A 338 15.04 16.25 -5.35
C GLN A 338 13.65 16.43 -5.95
N TYR A 339 13.16 15.40 -6.60
CA TYR A 339 11.74 15.18 -6.81
C TYR A 339 11.10 14.72 -5.48
N LEU A 340 9.97 15.34 -5.12
CA LEU A 340 9.19 14.89 -3.97
C LEU A 340 8.37 13.63 -4.34
N CYS A 341 8.16 12.66 -3.47
CA CYS A 341 8.79 12.41 -2.17
C CYS A 341 9.52 11.06 -2.22
N ALA A 342 10.83 11.08 -1.96
CA ALA A 342 11.63 9.86 -1.82
C ALA A 342 11.05 8.93 -0.74
N SER A 343 11.18 7.61 -0.95
CA SER A 343 10.65 6.60 -0.01
C SER A 343 11.38 6.59 1.35
N PHE A 344 12.61 7.10 1.39
CA PHE A 344 13.44 7.18 2.59
C PHE A 344 14.21 8.51 2.64
N ASP A 345 14.56 8.98 3.85
CA ASP A 345 15.26 10.25 4.06
C ASP A 345 16.53 10.37 3.19
N PRO A 346 16.56 11.29 2.19
CA PRO A 346 17.71 11.50 1.32
C PRO A 346 19.00 11.91 2.03
N THR A 347 18.91 12.35 3.30
CA THR A 347 20.05 12.76 4.12
C THR A 347 20.64 11.61 4.94
N SER A 348 19.99 10.45 4.96
CA SER A 348 20.46 9.28 5.70
C SER A 348 21.55 8.51 4.96
N HIS A 349 22.49 7.93 5.70
CA HIS A 349 23.49 7.01 5.14
C HIS A 349 22.89 5.68 4.64
N LEU A 350 21.65 5.36 5.03
CA LEU A 350 20.92 4.18 4.56
C LEU A 350 20.16 4.43 3.25
N PHE A 351 20.12 5.68 2.78
CA PHE A 351 19.47 6.06 1.54
C PHE A 351 20.17 5.42 0.35
N ASN A 352 19.40 4.76 -0.51
CA ASN A 352 19.85 4.24 -1.78
C ASN A 352 18.85 4.65 -2.87
N PRO A 353 19.26 5.51 -3.82
CA PRO A 353 18.35 6.11 -4.80
C PRO A 353 17.83 5.14 -5.86
N LYS A 354 18.42 3.94 -6.00
CA LYS A 354 18.02 2.93 -6.99
C LYS A 354 17.34 1.70 -6.38
N LYS A 355 17.52 1.47 -5.07
CA LYS A 355 17.13 0.22 -4.41
C LYS A 355 15.72 0.30 -3.81
N TYR A 356 14.70 0.08 -4.63
CA TYR A 356 13.31 -0.20 -4.22
C TYR A 356 12.72 0.79 -3.19
N TRP A 357 12.43 0.38 -1.94
CA TRP A 357 11.87 1.25 -0.89
C TRP A 357 12.94 1.94 -0.02
N ARG A 358 14.20 1.98 -0.46
CA ARG A 358 15.33 2.60 0.26
C ARG A 358 15.67 4.02 -0.21
N GLY A 359 14.86 4.63 -1.05
CA GLY A 359 15.15 5.97 -1.57
C GLY A 359 14.33 6.43 -2.78
N PRO A 360 14.01 5.58 -3.77
CA PRO A 360 13.22 5.97 -4.92
C PRO A 360 11.89 6.68 -4.60
N VAL A 361 11.38 7.44 -5.56
CA VAL A 361 10.05 8.06 -5.56
C VAL A 361 9.02 7.07 -6.11
N TRP A 362 7.85 7.02 -5.47
CA TRP A 362 6.76 6.09 -5.80
C TRP A 362 5.46 6.85 -6.07
N VAL A 363 4.82 6.57 -7.21
CA VAL A 363 3.63 7.31 -7.68
C VAL A 363 2.45 7.19 -6.72
N ASN A 364 2.24 6.00 -6.15
CA ASN A 364 1.16 5.74 -5.20
C ASN A 364 1.28 6.58 -3.92
N LEU A 365 2.48 6.74 -3.37
CA LEU A 365 2.68 7.59 -2.20
C LEU A 365 2.56 9.06 -2.54
N ASN A 366 3.12 9.49 -3.67
CA ASN A 366 2.92 10.85 -4.14
C ASN A 366 1.43 11.17 -4.35
N TRP A 367 0.66 10.21 -4.86
CA TRP A 367 -0.79 10.35 -4.98
C TRP A 367 -1.47 10.59 -3.64
N MET A 368 -1.16 9.81 -2.60
CA MET A 368 -1.70 10.05 -1.25
C MET A 368 -1.29 11.42 -0.71
N LEU A 369 -0.03 11.80 -0.88
CA LEU A 369 0.48 13.08 -0.39
C LEU A 369 -0.15 14.26 -1.12
N PHE A 370 -0.36 14.18 -2.43
CA PHE A 370 -1.08 15.18 -3.21
C PHE A 370 -2.46 15.47 -2.60
N TYR A 371 -3.26 14.42 -2.37
CA TYR A 371 -4.58 14.58 -1.77
C TYR A 371 -4.51 15.04 -0.31
N GLY A 372 -3.60 14.47 0.50
CA GLY A 372 -3.43 14.85 1.90
C GLY A 372 -3.07 16.33 2.05
N LEU A 373 -2.09 16.81 1.29
CA LEU A 373 -1.69 18.22 1.29
C LEU A 373 -2.82 19.16 0.85
N LYS A 374 -3.61 18.78 -0.17
CA LYS A 374 -4.80 19.55 -0.57
C LYS A 374 -5.82 19.65 0.58
N HIS A 375 -6.06 18.57 1.32
CA HIS A 375 -7.00 18.58 2.46
C HIS A 375 -6.56 19.53 3.58
N TYR A 376 -5.26 19.65 3.82
CA TYR A 376 -4.71 20.57 4.81
C TYR A 376 -4.46 22.00 4.27
N GLY A 377 -4.77 22.27 3.00
CA GLY A 377 -4.62 23.60 2.39
C GLY A 377 -3.22 23.93 1.89
N TYR A 378 -2.30 22.96 1.83
CA TYR A 378 -0.95 23.12 1.28
C TYR A 378 -0.94 22.97 -0.25
N TYR A 379 -1.74 23.80 -0.94
CA TYR A 379 -1.99 23.67 -2.37
C TYR A 379 -0.72 23.77 -3.22
N ASP A 380 0.21 24.68 -2.90
CA ASP A 380 1.46 24.84 -3.65
C ASP A 380 2.36 23.61 -3.55
N ILE A 381 2.40 22.97 -2.37
CA ILE A 381 3.19 21.75 -2.15
C ILE A 381 2.52 20.57 -2.83
N ALA A 382 1.19 20.47 -2.76
CA ALA A 382 0.43 19.45 -3.48
C ALA A 382 0.69 19.56 -4.99
N GLU A 383 0.61 20.77 -5.53
CA GLU A 383 0.86 21.01 -6.95
C GLU A 383 2.31 20.66 -7.31
N ARG A 384 3.29 20.97 -6.46
CA ARG A 384 4.66 20.49 -6.66
C ARG A 384 4.73 18.96 -6.74
N ILE A 385 4.10 18.21 -5.83
CA ILE A 385 4.10 16.75 -5.88
C ILE A 385 3.49 16.24 -7.19
N LYS A 386 2.36 16.81 -7.61
CA LYS A 386 1.72 16.45 -8.87
C LYS A 386 2.64 16.72 -10.07
N GLN A 387 3.23 17.91 -10.14
CA GLN A 387 4.12 18.29 -11.24
C GLN A 387 5.40 17.45 -11.27
N ASP A 388 6.05 17.25 -10.11
CA ASP A 388 7.23 16.38 -9.97
C ASP A 388 6.89 14.95 -10.46
N THR A 389 5.73 14.41 -10.07
CA THR A 389 5.27 13.06 -10.47
C THR A 389 5.02 12.97 -11.98
N ILE A 390 4.28 13.93 -12.55
CA ILE A 390 3.97 13.97 -13.98
C ILE A 390 5.26 14.12 -14.80
N GLU A 391 6.16 15.01 -14.38
CA GLU A 391 7.44 15.26 -15.05
C GLU A 391 8.31 14.00 -15.08
N ILE A 392 8.45 13.30 -13.94
CA ILE A 392 9.21 12.05 -13.86
C ILE A 392 8.64 11.00 -14.82
N VAL A 393 7.33 10.79 -14.83
CA VAL A 393 6.68 9.80 -15.71
C VAL A 393 6.78 10.20 -17.17
N GLN A 394 6.69 11.50 -17.50
CA GLN A 394 6.87 11.99 -18.87
C GLN A 394 8.26 11.72 -19.41
N LYS A 395 9.30 11.97 -18.58
CA LYS A 395 10.70 11.77 -18.97
C LYS A 395 11.08 10.31 -19.13
N ASN A 396 10.59 9.45 -18.24
CA ASN A 396 11.12 8.09 -18.08
C ASN A 396 10.14 7.02 -18.60
N GLY A 397 8.84 7.30 -18.61
CA GLY A 397 7.79 6.31 -18.83
C GLY A 397 7.12 5.87 -17.53
N PHE A 398 6.23 4.88 -17.60
CA PHE A 398 5.46 4.39 -16.45
C PHE A 398 6.20 3.24 -15.78
N TYR A 399 7.09 3.56 -14.85
CA TYR A 399 7.81 2.58 -14.05
C TYR A 399 7.19 2.40 -12.66
N GLU A 400 7.62 1.34 -11.97
CA GLU A 400 7.23 1.03 -10.59
C GLU A 400 7.68 2.13 -9.63
N TYR A 401 8.94 2.58 -9.78
CA TYR A 401 9.55 3.66 -8.99
C TYR A 401 10.65 4.37 -9.79
N PHE A 402 11.13 5.49 -9.25
CA PHE A 402 12.03 6.40 -9.96
C PHE A 402 13.14 6.93 -9.04
N ASP A 403 14.33 7.23 -9.59
CA ASP A 403 15.35 7.98 -8.83
C ASP A 403 14.74 9.30 -8.33
N SER A 404 15.10 9.72 -7.13
CA SER A 404 14.61 10.98 -6.57
C SER A 404 15.46 12.19 -7.00
N ARG A 405 16.68 11.96 -7.49
CA ARG A 405 17.66 13.01 -7.82
C ARG A 405 17.45 13.56 -9.22
N LYS A 406 17.09 14.85 -9.32
CA LYS A 406 16.70 15.49 -10.59
C LYS A 406 17.77 15.39 -11.68
N GLU A 407 19.05 15.43 -11.32
CA GLU A 407 20.16 15.38 -12.27
C GLU A 407 20.31 14.04 -13.00
N VAL A 408 19.81 12.94 -12.44
CA VAL A 408 19.95 11.59 -13.02
C VAL A 408 19.08 11.46 -14.28
N HIS A 409 17.85 12.00 -14.23
CA HIS A 409 16.88 11.99 -15.34
C HIS A 409 17.31 12.82 -16.55
N LEU A 410 18.40 13.59 -16.45
CA LEU A 410 18.99 14.34 -17.56
C LEU A 410 20.02 13.50 -18.34
N LYS A 411 20.52 12.42 -17.74
CA LYS A 411 21.65 11.63 -18.26
C LYS A 411 21.24 10.23 -18.69
N GLU A 412 20.33 9.61 -17.95
CA GLU A 412 19.86 8.25 -18.18
C GLU A 412 18.36 8.13 -17.91
N ASN A 413 17.77 7.01 -18.35
CA ASN A 413 16.44 6.64 -17.89
C ASN A 413 16.53 6.27 -16.40
N ALA A 414 15.81 7.02 -15.58
CA ALA A 414 15.82 6.93 -14.13
C ALA A 414 14.51 6.33 -13.58
N GLY A 415 13.76 5.61 -14.42
CA GLY A 415 12.73 4.68 -14.00
C GLY A 415 13.33 3.29 -13.73
N TYR A 416 12.91 2.67 -12.64
CA TYR A 416 13.45 1.41 -12.13
C TYR A 416 12.31 0.40 -11.84
N GLY A 417 12.67 -0.87 -11.62
CA GLY A 417 11.69 -1.92 -11.39
C GLY A 417 10.89 -2.29 -12.64
N GLY A 418 9.61 -2.65 -12.45
CA GLY A 418 8.72 -2.99 -13.57
C GLY A 418 8.40 -1.79 -14.46
N ASN A 419 8.51 -1.96 -15.78
CA ASN A 419 8.03 -0.98 -16.78
C ASN A 419 6.55 -1.20 -17.12
N ASP A 420 5.91 -0.21 -17.74
CA ASP A 420 4.47 -0.22 -18.02
C ASP A 420 3.64 -0.59 -16.77
N PHE A 421 3.98 0.05 -15.64
CA PHE A 421 3.44 -0.28 -14.34
C PHE A 421 2.00 0.23 -14.16
N SER A 422 1.10 -0.67 -13.76
CA SER A 422 -0.35 -0.42 -13.78
C SER A 422 -0.80 0.66 -12.80
N TRP A 423 -0.34 0.68 -11.54
CA TRP A 423 -0.74 1.79 -10.66
C TRP A 423 -0.19 3.13 -11.14
N SER A 424 0.95 3.14 -11.85
CA SER A 424 1.61 4.39 -12.23
C SER A 424 0.80 5.02 -13.35
N ALA A 425 0.36 4.18 -14.30
CA ALA A 425 -0.62 4.56 -15.30
C ALA A 425 -1.94 5.03 -14.66
N ALA A 426 -2.50 4.25 -13.74
CA ALA A 426 -3.80 4.55 -13.13
C ALA A 426 -3.82 5.90 -12.36
N LEU A 427 -2.82 6.13 -11.51
CA LEU A 427 -2.80 7.29 -10.64
C LEU A 427 -2.34 8.56 -11.37
N VAL A 428 -1.58 8.44 -12.46
CA VAL A 428 -1.33 9.57 -13.36
C VAL A 428 -2.60 9.97 -14.10
N ILE A 429 -3.45 9.03 -14.52
CA ILE A 429 -4.77 9.38 -15.10
C ILE A 429 -5.57 10.21 -14.09
N ASP A 430 -5.64 9.76 -12.85
CA ASP A 430 -6.36 10.47 -11.79
C ASP A 430 -5.79 11.88 -11.52
N MET A 431 -4.46 12.01 -11.37
CA MET A 431 -3.80 13.31 -11.19
C MET A 431 -3.99 14.27 -12.37
N LEU A 432 -4.08 13.77 -13.61
CA LEU A 432 -4.34 14.63 -14.77
C LEU A 432 -5.76 15.22 -14.79
N ASN A 433 -6.69 14.63 -14.03
CA ASN A 433 -8.09 15.05 -13.96
C ASN A 433 -8.43 15.86 -12.69
N ASN A 434 -7.48 16.10 -11.79
CA ASN A 434 -7.67 16.76 -10.47
C ASN A 434 -6.57 17.77 -10.15
#